data_AF-A0A9W8DVY0-F1
#
_entry.id   AF-A0A9W8DVY0-F1
#
_cell.length_a   1.000
_cell.length_b   1.000
_cell.length_c   1.000
_cell.angle_alpha   90.00
_cell.angle_beta   90.00
_cell.angle_gamma   90.00
#
_symmetry.space_group_name_H-M   'P 1'
#
loop_
_entity.id
_entity.type
_entity.pdbx_description
1 polymer ?
#
loop_
_entity_poly.entity_id
_entity_poly.type
_entity_poly.pdbx_seq_one_letter_code
_entity_poly.pdbx_strand_id
1 'polypeptide(L)'
;MLFKFIGTLGLLASVCAGHSILEYPHSRGNVKWWGTCAAGAGCKGPCDSPKAESPFNSIYNPKTTFTRGQEIDVKWGRLNHPGGFVRLAIVPFDDSDSWDAFNNNVVKYVCFETNCGPTNPNDNTFGHLNGPGSPICSTKVSIPENLADGSYTLQWVWYGGGIYYGEVDTSFGEYYGCTDFKVNGGSSQKSNKVQATFQGGDVTYPNTDTCKYWGSNKVGDCSFGDRQPSPKPGDLLSQSLEPCMRGPPKQGKPFEFENGSIPSTNTTTPATPSPTDGGSSNPAPGNGDGTYSSVAPAPAPTPVQPGNNTTVPSQPLPNTGNGNKKCHAVKRPIRKCHA
;
A
#
# COMPACT_ATOMS: atom_id res chain seq x y z
N MET A 1 -19.97 -14.38 51.50
CA MET A 1 -19.00 -15.11 50.65
C MET A 1 -18.75 -14.27 49.41
N LEU A 2 -17.49 -13.89 49.24
CA LEU A 2 -17.01 -12.79 48.42
C LEU A 2 -16.39 -13.34 47.13
N PHE A 3 -16.81 -12.78 45.99
CA PHE A 3 -16.17 -12.65 44.67
C PHE A 3 -15.12 -13.67 44.20
N LYS A 4 -15.29 -14.18 42.96
CA LYS A 4 -14.48 -13.80 41.78
C LYS A 4 -14.81 -14.72 40.58
N PHE A 5 -15.55 -14.20 39.60
CA PHE A 5 -15.44 -14.68 38.22
C PHE A 5 -14.71 -13.60 37.43
N ILE A 6 -13.42 -13.84 37.19
CA ILE A 6 -12.61 -13.08 36.23
C ILE A 6 -12.83 -13.77 34.89
N GLY A 7 -13.80 -13.28 34.12
CA GLY A 7 -13.99 -13.67 32.72
C GLY A 7 -13.26 -12.68 31.83
N THR A 8 -12.14 -13.11 31.28
CA THR A 8 -11.28 -12.34 30.38
C THR A 8 -12.06 -11.98 29.10
N LEU A 9 -12.47 -10.72 28.98
CA LEU A 9 -13.07 -10.17 27.77
C LEU A 9 -11.96 -9.87 26.75
N GLY A 10 -11.46 -10.91 26.09
CA GLY A 10 -10.56 -10.80 24.94
C GLY A 10 -11.34 -10.37 23.70
N LEU A 11 -11.76 -9.12 23.63
CA LEU A 11 -12.25 -8.53 22.38
C LEU A 11 -11.05 -8.32 21.45
N LEU A 12 -10.91 -9.22 20.48
CA LEU A 12 -10.10 -9.04 19.28
C LEU A 12 -10.54 -7.73 18.59
N ALA A 13 -9.84 -6.65 18.88
CA ALA A 13 -9.88 -5.45 18.08
C ALA A 13 -9.16 -5.74 16.76
N SER A 14 -9.83 -6.44 15.86
CA SER A 14 -9.50 -6.36 14.44
C SER A 14 -9.85 -4.94 14.01
N VAL A 15 -8.89 -4.04 14.18
CA VAL A 15 -8.99 -2.68 13.68
C VAL A 15 -9.02 -2.84 12.16
N CYS A 16 -10.19 -2.74 11.55
CA CYS A 16 -10.32 -2.70 10.10
C CYS A 16 -9.56 -1.47 9.62
N ALA A 17 -8.27 -1.62 9.31
CA ALA A 17 -7.53 -0.64 8.56
C ALA A 17 -8.21 -0.56 7.18
N GLY A 18 -9.02 0.47 6.98
CA GLY A 18 -9.66 0.71 5.68
C GLY A 18 -8.66 1.20 4.65
N HIS A 19 -7.62 1.90 5.07
CA HIS A 19 -6.80 2.67 4.13
C HIS A 19 -5.34 2.25 4.09
N SER A 20 -4.78 2.25 2.88
CA SER A 20 -3.41 1.81 2.60
C SER A 20 -2.38 2.67 3.32
N ILE A 21 -1.31 2.01 3.75
CA ILE A 21 -0.18 2.61 4.45
C ILE A 21 1.12 2.05 3.88
N LEU A 22 2.19 2.83 3.96
CA LEU A 22 3.54 2.36 3.69
C LEU A 22 3.94 1.33 4.76
N GLU A 23 4.09 0.06 4.36
CA GLU A 23 4.48 -1.03 5.26
C GLU A 23 5.99 -1.25 5.30
N TYR A 24 6.65 -1.14 4.14
CA TYR A 24 8.09 -1.30 4.03
C TYR A 24 8.68 -0.36 2.96
N PRO A 25 9.85 0.26 3.21
CA PRO A 25 10.52 0.34 4.50
C PRO A 25 9.62 1.00 5.54
N HIS A 26 9.77 0.62 6.81
CA HIS A 26 8.80 0.97 7.85
C HIS A 26 8.60 2.49 7.92
N SER A 27 7.36 2.95 7.92
CA SER A 27 7.07 4.38 8.03
C SER A 27 7.70 4.95 9.31
N ARG A 28 8.24 6.18 9.21
CA ARG A 28 8.77 6.99 10.31
C ARG A 28 7.73 7.22 11.39
N GLY A 29 6.46 7.15 11.00
CA GLY A 29 5.37 7.03 11.93
C GLY A 29 4.15 7.83 11.52
N ASN A 30 3.04 7.32 12.01
CA ASN A 30 1.80 8.04 12.17
C ASN A 30 1.07 7.53 13.43
N VAL A 31 1.77 7.63 14.57
CA VAL A 31 1.20 7.22 15.87
C VAL A 31 -0.05 8.05 16.19
N LYS A 32 -0.08 9.31 15.73
CA LYS A 32 -1.19 10.23 15.92
C LYS A 32 -2.48 9.82 15.18
N TRP A 33 -2.36 9.20 14.00
CA TRP A 33 -3.49 8.81 13.15
C TRP A 33 -3.55 7.32 12.85
N TRP A 34 -3.00 6.49 13.74
CA TRP A 34 -3.07 5.02 13.67
C TRP A 34 -2.56 4.43 12.35
N GLY A 35 -1.52 5.05 11.77
CA GLY A 35 -0.93 4.61 10.51
C GLY A 35 -1.53 5.26 9.25
N THR A 36 -2.78 5.73 9.28
CA THR A 36 -3.45 6.27 8.07
C THR A 36 -3.40 7.79 8.04
N CYS A 37 -2.76 8.38 7.01
CA CYS A 37 -2.70 9.83 6.83
C CYS A 37 -3.29 10.25 5.47
N ALA A 38 -4.58 10.57 5.45
CA ALA A 38 -5.26 11.04 4.25
C ALA A 38 -5.40 12.57 4.24
N ALA A 39 -5.36 13.19 3.05
CA ALA A 39 -5.65 14.61 2.89
C ALA A 39 -6.99 15.00 3.53
N GLY A 40 -8.04 14.21 3.29
CA GLY A 40 -9.37 14.42 3.87
C GLY A 40 -9.49 14.15 5.36
N ALA A 41 -8.48 13.50 5.97
CA ALA A 41 -8.40 13.23 7.40
C ALA A 41 -7.56 14.26 8.18
N GLY A 42 -7.15 15.35 7.52
CA GLY A 42 -6.40 16.45 8.14
C GLY A 42 -4.89 16.37 7.94
N CYS A 43 -4.39 15.39 7.20
CA CYS A 43 -3.00 15.36 6.78
C CYS A 43 -2.78 16.35 5.63
N LYS A 44 -1.72 17.14 5.69
CA LYS A 44 -1.40 18.10 4.62
C LYS A 44 -0.25 17.65 3.72
N GLY A 45 0.29 16.46 3.98
CA GLY A 45 1.58 16.00 3.46
C GLY A 45 2.73 16.93 3.88
N PRO A 46 3.94 16.77 3.30
CA PRO A 46 4.31 15.73 2.34
C PRO A 46 4.47 14.33 2.97
N CYS A 47 4.62 14.26 4.28
CA CYS A 47 4.73 13.02 5.03
C CYS A 47 3.50 12.79 5.92
N ASP A 48 3.37 11.58 6.44
CA ASP A 48 2.36 11.19 7.43
C ASP A 48 2.60 11.76 8.83
N SER A 49 3.83 12.18 9.11
CA SER A 49 4.23 12.95 10.28
C SER A 49 5.36 13.93 9.93
N PRO A 50 5.47 15.06 10.65
CA PRO A 50 6.54 16.03 10.43
C PRO A 50 7.91 15.46 10.85
N LYS A 51 8.99 15.98 10.28
CA LYS A 51 10.38 15.62 10.63
C LYS A 51 10.66 15.68 12.13
N ALA A 52 10.07 16.65 12.83
CA ALA A 52 10.22 16.83 14.28
C ALA A 52 9.69 15.65 15.10
N GLU A 53 8.75 14.86 14.56
CA GLU A 53 8.19 13.66 15.20
C GLU A 53 8.96 12.38 14.83
N SER A 54 9.96 12.48 13.94
CA SER A 54 10.74 11.32 13.51
C SER A 54 11.61 10.75 14.65
N PRO A 55 11.57 9.43 14.91
CA PRO A 55 12.50 8.79 15.83
C PRO A 55 13.92 8.67 15.23
N PHE A 56 14.13 9.02 13.97
CA PHE A 56 15.38 8.77 13.24
C PHE A 56 16.63 9.40 13.86
N ASN A 57 16.48 10.55 14.54
CA ASN A 57 17.59 11.21 15.23
C ASN A 57 17.85 10.63 16.63
N SER A 58 16.96 9.79 17.16
CA SER A 58 17.19 9.10 18.42
C SER A 58 18.33 8.10 18.27
N ILE A 59 19.27 8.13 19.23
CA ILE A 59 20.34 7.13 19.33
C ILE A 59 19.81 5.71 19.63
N TYR A 60 18.59 5.62 20.15
CA TYR A 60 17.93 4.36 20.49
C TYR A 60 17.12 3.78 19.32
N ASN A 61 16.95 4.55 18.24
CA ASN A 61 16.23 4.07 17.07
C ASN A 61 17.22 3.42 16.08
N PRO A 62 17.09 2.11 15.80
CA PRO A 62 17.92 1.46 14.80
C PRO A 62 17.67 2.08 13.43
N LYS A 63 18.75 2.42 12.72
CA LYS A 63 18.66 3.10 11.42
C LYS A 63 18.75 2.06 10.31
N THR A 64 17.71 1.96 9.50
CA THR A 64 17.80 1.24 8.23
C THR A 64 18.86 1.91 7.36
N THR A 65 19.81 1.13 6.87
CA THR A 65 20.91 1.62 6.02
C THR A 65 20.85 0.91 4.68
N PHE A 66 20.92 1.67 3.61
CA PHE A 66 21.02 1.20 2.24
C PHE A 66 22.30 1.72 1.58
N THR A 67 22.67 1.13 0.45
CA THR A 67 23.82 1.57 -0.35
C THR A 67 23.34 2.20 -1.66
N ARG A 68 24.15 3.08 -2.26
CA ARG A 68 23.88 3.61 -3.61
C ARG A 68 23.72 2.48 -4.62
N GLY A 69 22.70 2.56 -5.48
CA GLY A 69 22.40 1.55 -6.49
C GLY A 69 21.68 0.32 -5.96
N GLN A 70 21.53 0.16 -4.64
CA GLN A 70 20.78 -0.94 -4.05
C GLN A 70 19.32 -0.87 -4.50
N GLU A 71 18.79 -1.98 -4.99
CA GLU A 71 17.36 -2.15 -5.20
C GLU A 71 16.68 -2.54 -3.89
N ILE A 72 15.65 -1.78 -3.52
CA ILE A 72 14.83 -2.05 -2.33
C ILE A 72 13.38 -2.30 -2.74
N ASP A 73 12.71 -3.16 -1.97
CA ASP A 73 11.26 -3.26 -2.07
C ASP A 73 10.61 -2.05 -1.39
N VAL A 74 9.49 -1.59 -1.94
CA VAL A 74 8.54 -0.70 -1.30
C VAL A 74 7.19 -1.39 -1.29
N LYS A 75 6.56 -1.54 -0.12
CA LYS A 75 5.39 -2.37 0.11
C LYS A 75 4.27 -1.59 0.80
N TRP A 76 3.03 -1.86 0.41
CA TRP A 76 1.83 -1.28 1.00
C TRP A 76 0.67 -2.27 0.94
N GLY A 77 -0.23 -2.22 1.92
CA GLY A 77 -1.43 -3.06 1.90
C GLY A 77 -2.48 -2.51 0.93
N ARG A 78 -3.12 -3.37 0.14
CA ARG A 78 -4.19 -2.94 -0.79
C ARG A 78 -5.44 -2.43 -0.09
N LEU A 79 -5.94 -3.22 0.87
CA LEU A 79 -7.16 -3.00 1.64
C LEU A 79 -8.42 -2.91 0.75
N ASN A 80 -9.43 -2.12 1.16
CA ASN A 80 -10.76 -2.12 0.54
C ASN A 80 -10.92 -1.11 -0.61
N HIS A 81 -9.85 -0.47 -1.05
CA HIS A 81 -9.89 0.63 -2.01
C HIS A 81 -9.03 0.32 -3.23
N PRO A 82 -9.58 0.37 -4.46
CA PRO A 82 -8.86 0.06 -5.68
C PRO A 82 -8.28 1.29 -6.37
N GLY A 83 -7.39 1.00 -7.32
CA GLY A 83 -6.84 1.93 -8.30
C GLY A 83 -5.99 3.07 -7.76
N GLY A 84 -5.60 3.92 -8.70
CA GLY A 84 -4.71 5.04 -8.47
C GLY A 84 -3.25 4.70 -8.75
N PHE A 85 -2.40 5.60 -8.30
CA PHE A 85 -0.98 5.61 -8.56
C PHE A 85 -0.23 5.72 -7.24
N VAL A 86 0.98 5.17 -7.20
CA VAL A 86 1.96 5.43 -6.16
C VAL A 86 3.09 6.28 -6.76
N ARG A 87 3.42 7.39 -6.10
CA ARG A 87 4.62 8.19 -6.37
C ARG A 87 5.65 7.96 -5.28
N LEU A 88 6.89 7.71 -5.68
CA LEU A 88 8.05 7.54 -4.82
C LEU A 88 9.05 8.67 -5.07
N ALA A 89 9.46 9.35 -4.01
CA ALA A 89 10.44 10.43 -4.06
C ALA A 89 11.43 10.33 -2.90
N ILE A 90 12.69 10.72 -3.10
CA ILE A 90 13.74 10.63 -2.09
C ILE A 90 14.42 11.99 -1.93
N VAL A 91 14.48 12.48 -0.69
CA VAL A 91 15.09 13.77 -0.35
C VAL A 91 16.04 13.63 0.83
N PRO A 92 17.01 14.55 1.01
CA PRO A 92 17.75 14.64 2.26
C PRO A 92 16.79 14.73 3.45
N PHE A 93 17.13 14.07 4.56
CA PHE A 93 16.26 14.03 5.75
C PHE A 93 15.85 15.43 6.21
N ASP A 94 16.74 16.41 6.09
CA ASP A 94 16.46 17.79 6.51
C ASP A 94 15.40 18.51 5.68
N ASP A 95 15.16 18.05 4.46
CA ASP A 95 14.17 18.58 3.53
C ASP A 95 12.84 17.80 3.57
N SER A 96 12.68 16.85 4.51
CA SER A 96 11.53 15.92 4.55
C SER A 96 10.18 16.54 4.91
N ASP A 97 10.13 17.83 5.25
CA ASP A 97 8.87 18.59 5.41
C ASP A 97 8.53 19.45 4.16
N SER A 98 9.38 19.44 3.12
CA SER A 98 9.23 20.27 1.93
C SER A 98 8.59 19.52 0.77
N TRP A 99 7.40 19.97 0.35
CA TRP A 99 6.74 19.51 -0.87
C TRP A 99 7.61 19.72 -2.12
N ASP A 100 8.25 20.88 -2.23
CA ASP A 100 9.10 21.22 -3.37
C ASP A 100 10.32 20.30 -3.46
N ALA A 101 10.90 19.92 -2.32
CA ALA A 101 12.00 18.97 -2.30
C ALA A 101 11.56 17.62 -2.89
N PHE A 102 10.40 17.09 -2.47
CA PHE A 102 9.90 15.83 -3.01
C PHE A 102 9.52 15.92 -4.48
N ASN A 103 8.82 16.98 -4.88
CA ASN A 103 8.42 17.20 -6.28
C ASN A 103 9.64 17.27 -7.23
N ASN A 104 10.78 17.78 -6.75
CA ASN A 104 12.02 17.89 -7.53
C ASN A 104 12.94 16.65 -7.46
N ASN A 105 12.58 15.62 -6.69
CA ASN A 105 13.39 14.41 -6.51
C ASN A 105 12.54 13.13 -6.54
N VAL A 106 11.56 13.11 -7.45
CA VAL A 106 10.76 11.92 -7.75
C VAL A 106 11.63 10.89 -8.46
N VAL A 107 11.56 9.64 -7.99
CA VAL A 107 12.36 8.53 -8.55
C VAL A 107 11.51 7.52 -9.32
N LYS A 108 10.24 7.35 -8.94
CA LYS A 108 9.37 6.35 -9.56
C LYS A 108 7.89 6.66 -9.38
N TYR A 109 7.12 6.33 -10.41
CA TYR A 109 5.68 6.17 -10.37
C TYR A 109 5.31 4.72 -10.70
N VAL A 110 4.23 4.23 -10.13
CA VAL A 110 3.74 2.86 -10.37
C VAL A 110 2.23 2.80 -10.17
N CYS A 111 1.52 1.88 -10.83
CA CYS A 111 0.12 1.65 -10.50
C CYS A 111 -0.03 1.11 -9.08
N PHE A 112 -1.04 1.54 -8.34
CA PHE A 112 -1.28 1.10 -6.96
C PHE A 112 -1.48 -0.43 -6.87
N GLU A 113 -2.17 -1.03 -7.85
CA GLU A 113 -2.45 -2.47 -7.92
C GLU A 113 -1.55 -3.21 -8.92
N THR A 114 -0.26 -2.90 -8.97
CA THR A 114 0.69 -3.46 -9.96
C THR A 114 0.86 -4.98 -9.88
N ASN A 115 0.88 -5.54 -8.67
CA ASN A 115 1.11 -6.97 -8.42
C ASN A 115 0.21 -7.54 -7.31
N CYS A 116 -0.92 -6.88 -7.07
CA CYS A 116 -1.91 -7.24 -6.07
C CYS A 116 -3.31 -6.98 -6.64
N GLY A 117 -4.36 -7.44 -5.96
CA GLY A 117 -5.74 -7.27 -6.41
C GLY A 117 -6.75 -7.60 -5.30
N PRO A 118 -8.06 -7.57 -5.58
CA PRO A 118 -9.07 -7.97 -4.60
C PRO A 118 -8.87 -9.43 -4.18
N THR A 119 -9.24 -9.77 -2.93
CA THR A 119 -9.16 -11.16 -2.44
C THR A 119 -10.09 -12.07 -3.23
N ASN A 120 -11.28 -11.57 -3.60
CA ASN A 120 -12.20 -12.25 -4.50
C ASN A 120 -12.31 -11.46 -5.82
N PRO A 121 -11.67 -11.91 -6.92
CA PRO A 121 -11.74 -11.21 -8.20
C PRO A 121 -13.13 -11.24 -8.86
N ASN A 122 -14.03 -12.11 -8.37
CA ASN A 122 -15.41 -12.20 -8.85
C ASN A 122 -16.38 -11.33 -8.05
N ASP A 123 -15.93 -10.67 -6.98
CA ASP A 123 -16.74 -9.72 -6.23
C ASP A 123 -16.85 -8.40 -7.00
N ASN A 124 -18.01 -8.23 -7.66
CA ASN A 124 -18.33 -7.04 -8.45
C ASN A 124 -19.20 -6.04 -7.70
N THR A 125 -19.31 -6.14 -6.36
CA THR A 125 -20.15 -5.23 -5.55
C THR A 125 -19.86 -3.76 -5.81
N PHE A 126 -18.58 -3.43 -6.08
CA PHE A 126 -18.15 -2.07 -6.40
C PHE A 126 -17.59 -1.92 -7.82
N GLY A 127 -17.92 -2.86 -8.72
CA GLY A 127 -17.42 -2.93 -10.08
C GLY A 127 -16.29 -3.95 -10.28
N HIS A 128 -15.85 -4.09 -11.53
CA HIS A 128 -14.86 -5.07 -11.93
C HIS A 128 -13.52 -4.87 -11.19
N LEU A 129 -13.09 -5.92 -10.47
CA LEU A 129 -11.85 -5.95 -9.68
C LEU A 129 -11.74 -4.82 -8.65
N ASN A 130 -12.88 -4.34 -8.15
CA ASN A 130 -12.97 -3.28 -7.16
C ASN A 130 -13.34 -3.77 -5.75
N GLY A 131 -13.52 -5.09 -5.59
CA GLY A 131 -13.79 -5.69 -4.29
C GLY A 131 -12.67 -5.45 -3.27
N PRO A 132 -12.91 -5.73 -1.99
CA PRO A 132 -11.90 -5.59 -0.96
C PRO A 132 -10.80 -6.66 -1.07
N GLY A 133 -9.62 -6.38 -0.50
CA GLY A 133 -8.59 -7.38 -0.36
C GLY A 133 -7.48 -6.98 0.61
N SER A 134 -6.81 -7.96 1.21
CA SER A 134 -5.65 -7.71 2.07
C SER A 134 -4.28 -8.11 1.49
N PRO A 135 -4.08 -8.33 0.17
CA PRO A 135 -2.74 -8.64 -0.31
C PRO A 135 -1.83 -7.42 -0.21
N ILE A 136 -0.54 -7.71 -0.06
CA ILE A 136 0.52 -6.71 -0.10
C ILE A 136 0.84 -6.40 -1.55
N CYS A 137 0.69 -5.13 -1.90
CA CYS A 137 1.18 -4.56 -3.14
C CYS A 137 2.63 -4.13 -2.95
N SER A 138 3.42 -4.18 -4.01
CA SER A 138 4.81 -3.75 -3.94
C SER A 138 5.38 -3.29 -5.26
N THR A 139 6.45 -2.51 -5.16
CA THR A 139 7.33 -2.22 -6.27
C THR A 139 8.78 -2.26 -5.82
N LYS A 140 9.70 -2.26 -6.78
CA LYS A 140 11.13 -2.09 -6.52
C LYS A 140 11.58 -0.70 -6.92
N VAL A 141 12.51 -0.13 -6.15
CA VAL A 141 13.15 1.15 -6.45
C VAL A 141 14.64 1.07 -6.14
N SER A 142 15.47 1.61 -7.02
CA SER A 142 16.91 1.72 -6.77
C SER A 142 17.20 2.98 -5.95
N ILE A 143 18.04 2.86 -4.92
CA ILE A 143 18.60 4.02 -4.22
C ILE A 143 19.45 4.83 -5.21
N PRO A 144 19.11 6.10 -5.48
CA PRO A 144 19.79 6.87 -6.53
C PRO A 144 21.29 6.97 -6.30
N GLU A 145 22.07 6.71 -7.35
CA GLU A 145 23.54 6.73 -7.26
C GLU A 145 24.11 8.14 -7.10
N ASN A 146 23.30 9.19 -7.28
CA ASN A 146 23.72 10.57 -7.06
C ASN A 146 23.63 11.03 -5.60
N LEU A 147 23.09 10.19 -4.71
CA LEU A 147 23.01 10.50 -3.28
C LEU A 147 24.38 10.36 -2.61
N ALA A 148 24.82 11.41 -1.91
CA ALA A 148 25.98 11.31 -1.01
C ALA A 148 25.66 10.39 0.17
N ASP A 149 26.67 9.90 0.87
CA ASP A 149 26.46 9.26 2.17
C ASP A 149 25.79 10.25 3.13
N GLY A 150 24.75 9.81 3.82
CA GLY A 150 23.91 10.73 4.59
C GLY A 150 22.58 10.15 5.03
N SER A 151 21.71 11.02 5.53
CA SER A 151 20.37 10.65 6.00
C SER A 151 19.33 11.16 5.02
N TYR A 152 18.36 10.32 4.68
CA TYR A 152 17.37 10.56 3.65
C TYR A 152 15.99 10.12 4.10
N THR A 153 14.97 10.65 3.42
CA THR A 153 13.58 10.25 3.58
C THR A 153 13.03 9.81 2.23
N LEU A 154 12.45 8.62 2.18
CA LEU A 154 11.65 8.13 1.05
C LEU A 154 10.19 8.45 1.34
N GLN A 155 9.54 9.16 0.43
CA GLN A 155 8.10 9.41 0.43
C GLN A 155 7.39 8.38 -0.44
N TRP A 156 6.28 7.87 0.08
CA TRP A 156 5.24 7.14 -0.61
C TRP A 156 3.98 7.99 -0.62
N VAL A 157 3.43 8.25 -1.81
CA VAL A 157 2.14 8.93 -1.98
C VAL A 157 1.22 8.05 -2.80
N TRP A 158 0.05 7.73 -2.27
CA TRP A 158 -1.03 7.12 -3.04
C TRP A 158 -2.13 8.15 -3.35
N TYR A 159 -2.47 8.26 -4.64
CA TYR A 159 -3.45 9.22 -5.14
C TYR A 159 -4.24 8.63 -6.31
N GLY A 160 -5.41 9.21 -6.58
CA GLY A 160 -6.31 8.72 -7.63
C GLY A 160 -7.00 7.39 -7.29
N GLY A 161 -6.98 6.96 -6.03
CA GLY A 161 -7.75 5.79 -5.58
C GLY A 161 -9.23 6.12 -5.39
N GLY A 162 -10.07 5.09 -5.49
CA GLY A 162 -11.52 5.25 -5.61
C GLY A 162 -12.36 4.59 -4.52
N ILE A 163 -13.66 4.83 -4.63
CA ILE A 163 -14.73 4.17 -3.88
C ILE A 163 -14.77 4.66 -2.43
N TYR A 164 -15.01 5.95 -2.26
CA TYR A 164 -15.17 6.56 -0.95
C TYR A 164 -16.55 6.19 -0.36
N TYR A 165 -16.55 5.62 0.85
CA TYR A 165 -17.76 5.12 1.52
C TYR A 165 -18.67 4.21 0.66
N GLY A 166 -18.07 3.43 -0.25
CA GLY A 166 -18.80 2.50 -1.12
C GLY A 166 -19.47 3.15 -2.34
N GLU A 167 -19.28 4.46 -2.56
CA GLU A 167 -19.77 5.14 -3.75
C GLU A 167 -18.82 4.92 -4.93
N VAL A 168 -19.24 4.11 -5.91
CA VAL A 168 -18.40 3.63 -7.02
C VAL A 168 -17.82 4.72 -7.92
N ASP A 169 -18.44 5.90 -7.95
CA ASP A 169 -18.05 7.04 -8.79
C ASP A 169 -17.41 8.17 -7.97
N THR A 170 -16.62 7.82 -6.96
CA THR A 170 -15.97 8.80 -6.08
C THR A 170 -14.49 8.49 -5.87
N SER A 171 -13.67 9.54 -5.78
CA SER A 171 -12.27 9.43 -5.35
C SER A 171 -12.11 9.85 -3.90
N PHE A 172 -11.07 9.37 -3.24
CA PHE A 172 -10.62 9.92 -1.96
C PHE A 172 -9.35 10.77 -2.15
N GLY A 173 -8.99 11.51 -1.10
CA GLY A 173 -7.79 12.32 -1.02
C GLY A 173 -6.51 11.51 -0.80
N GLU A 174 -5.39 12.18 -0.98
CA GLU A 174 -4.08 11.54 -1.07
C GLU A 174 -3.65 10.94 0.26
N TYR A 175 -2.99 9.77 0.21
CA TYR A 175 -2.40 9.10 1.35
C TYR A 175 -0.89 9.26 1.32
N TYR A 176 -0.32 9.57 2.47
CA TYR A 176 1.11 9.79 2.63
C TYR A 176 1.72 8.74 3.56
N GLY A 177 2.99 8.43 3.31
CA GLY A 177 3.84 7.66 4.21
C GLY A 177 5.29 8.00 3.92
N CYS A 178 6.09 8.24 4.96
CA CYS A 178 7.51 8.53 4.80
C CYS A 178 8.35 7.58 5.63
N THR A 179 9.48 7.13 5.11
CA THR A 179 10.44 6.31 5.86
C THR A 179 11.81 6.97 5.83
N ASP A 180 12.48 6.99 6.98
CA ASP A 180 13.80 7.59 7.13
C ASP A 180 14.88 6.51 7.14
N PHE A 181 15.96 6.75 6.40
CA PHE A 181 17.05 5.79 6.24
C PHE A 181 18.40 6.49 6.07
N LYS A 182 19.48 5.71 6.16
CA LYS A 182 20.83 6.15 5.83
C LYS A 182 21.27 5.59 4.49
N VAL A 183 21.98 6.40 3.71
CA VAL A 183 22.82 5.92 2.60
C VAL A 183 24.26 5.87 3.08
N ASN A 184 24.92 4.72 2.90
CA ASN A 184 26.33 4.55 3.22
C ASN A 184 26.99 3.60 2.22
N GLY A 185 27.95 4.09 1.44
CA GLY A 185 28.66 3.29 0.45
C GLY A 185 27.81 2.89 -0.77
N GLY A 186 28.24 1.85 -1.49
CA GLY A 186 27.66 1.39 -2.76
C GLY A 186 28.43 1.87 -3.99
N SER A 187 27.75 1.99 -5.14
CA SER A 187 28.33 2.52 -6.38
C SER A 187 29.00 3.88 -6.17
N SER A 188 29.98 4.21 -7.02
CA SER A 188 30.56 5.55 -7.06
C SER A 188 29.46 6.60 -7.27
N GLN A 189 29.52 7.67 -6.49
CA GLN A 189 28.51 8.71 -6.56
C GLN A 189 28.52 9.36 -7.95
N LYS A 190 27.35 9.42 -8.59
CA LYS A 190 27.15 10.08 -9.89
C LYS A 190 26.72 11.53 -9.71
N SER A 191 27.01 12.38 -10.68
CA SER A 191 26.57 13.79 -10.67
C SER A 191 25.13 13.97 -11.14
N ASN A 192 24.64 13.08 -12.00
CA ASN A 192 23.35 13.22 -12.65
C ASN A 192 22.22 12.76 -11.73
N LYS A 193 21.19 13.59 -11.58
CA LYS A 193 19.95 13.18 -10.93
C LYS A 193 19.29 12.04 -11.69
N VAL A 194 18.67 11.13 -10.96
CA VAL A 194 17.81 10.08 -11.55
C VAL A 194 16.56 10.74 -12.13
N GLN A 195 16.20 10.36 -13.35
CA GLN A 195 14.93 10.72 -13.96
C GLN A 195 13.84 9.80 -13.43
N ALA A 196 12.68 10.37 -13.09
CA ALA A 196 11.55 9.58 -12.66
C ALA A 196 11.13 8.58 -13.77
N THR A 197 10.84 7.35 -13.36
CA THR A 197 10.31 6.31 -14.24
C THR A 197 8.85 6.06 -13.95
N PHE A 198 8.12 5.47 -14.90
CA PHE A 198 6.75 5.01 -14.67
C PHE A 198 6.61 3.54 -15.04
N GLN A 199 6.05 2.77 -14.11
CA GLN A 199 5.64 1.39 -14.30
C GLN A 199 4.12 1.30 -14.35
N GLY A 200 3.56 1.20 -15.56
CA GLY A 200 2.14 0.94 -15.77
C GLY A 200 1.78 -0.54 -15.59
N GLY A 201 0.47 -0.82 -15.70
CA GLY A 201 -0.09 -2.15 -15.62
C GLY A 201 -0.55 -2.47 -14.21
N ASP A 202 -1.86 -2.41 -13.98
CA ASP A 202 -2.49 -2.91 -12.78
C ASP A 202 -3.31 -4.17 -13.05
N VAL A 203 -3.91 -4.72 -12.00
CA VAL A 203 -4.77 -5.90 -12.07
C VAL A 203 -5.93 -5.77 -13.09
N THR A 204 -6.39 -4.56 -13.39
CA THR A 204 -7.48 -4.33 -14.36
C THR A 204 -6.95 -4.21 -15.78
N TYR A 205 -5.80 -3.58 -15.96
CA TYR A 205 -5.16 -3.34 -17.25
C TYR A 205 -3.75 -3.97 -17.30
N PRO A 206 -3.65 -5.30 -17.16
CA PRO A 206 -2.35 -5.96 -17.14
C PRO A 206 -1.63 -5.77 -18.47
N ASN A 207 -0.31 -5.63 -18.42
CA ASN A 207 0.56 -5.44 -19.59
C ASN A 207 0.31 -4.15 -20.39
N THR A 208 -0.33 -3.15 -19.78
CA THR A 208 -0.45 -1.80 -20.36
C THR A 208 0.52 -0.84 -19.68
N ASP A 209 0.73 0.33 -20.28
CA ASP A 209 1.45 1.43 -19.67
C ASP A 209 0.49 2.42 -18.98
N THR A 210 -0.61 1.93 -18.41
CA THR A 210 -1.66 2.74 -17.77
C THR A 210 -2.16 2.11 -16.47
N CYS A 211 -2.87 2.89 -15.67
CA CYS A 211 -3.55 2.47 -14.45
C CYS A 211 -5.03 2.88 -14.49
N LYS A 212 -5.87 2.12 -13.80
CA LYS A 212 -7.21 2.48 -13.37
C LYS A 212 -7.11 3.50 -12.24
N TYR A 213 -7.84 4.60 -12.32
CA TYR A 213 -7.86 5.63 -11.28
C TYR A 213 -9.19 6.40 -11.24
N TRP A 214 -9.47 7.08 -10.13
CA TRP A 214 -10.61 7.98 -9.94
C TRP A 214 -10.13 9.41 -9.72
N GLY A 215 -10.96 10.38 -10.11
CA GLY A 215 -10.66 11.79 -9.89
C GLY A 215 -9.47 12.27 -10.72
N SER A 216 -8.33 12.51 -10.04
CA SER A 216 -7.12 13.08 -10.62
C SER A 216 -5.96 12.07 -10.70
N ASN A 217 -5.14 12.24 -11.72
CA ASN A 217 -3.85 11.58 -11.93
C ASN A 217 -2.66 12.50 -11.60
N LYS A 218 -2.87 13.53 -10.79
CA LYS A 218 -1.85 14.50 -10.38
C LYS A 218 -1.86 14.69 -8.87
N VAL A 219 -0.69 14.54 -8.25
CA VAL A 219 -0.49 14.83 -6.83
C VAL A 219 -0.71 16.32 -6.56
N GLY A 220 -1.41 16.63 -5.47
CA GLY A 220 -1.80 17.97 -5.04
C GLY A 220 -3.22 18.37 -5.43
N ASP A 221 -3.81 17.76 -6.47
CA ASP A 221 -5.19 18.09 -6.89
C ASP A 221 -6.22 17.69 -5.82
N CYS A 222 -5.88 16.71 -5.00
CA CYS A 222 -6.68 16.26 -3.87
C CYS A 222 -6.04 16.62 -2.51
N SER A 223 -5.32 17.74 -2.45
CA SER A 223 -4.85 18.36 -1.22
C SER A 223 -5.82 19.47 -0.79
N PHE A 224 -6.45 19.30 0.38
CA PHE A 224 -7.49 20.24 0.83
C PHE A 224 -6.95 21.49 1.54
N GLY A 225 -5.63 21.64 1.69
CA GLY A 225 -5.01 22.82 2.32
C GLY A 225 -5.61 23.16 3.69
N ASP A 226 -6.10 24.40 3.85
CA ASP A 226 -6.77 24.88 5.06
C ASP A 226 -8.31 24.82 4.99
N ARG A 227 -8.86 24.18 3.95
CA ARG A 227 -10.31 24.09 3.76
C ARG A 227 -10.96 23.34 4.92
N GLN A 228 -12.19 23.71 5.22
CA GLN A 228 -13.04 23.05 6.21
C GLN A 228 -14.30 22.52 5.51
N PRO A 229 -14.86 21.38 5.95
CA PRO A 229 -16.13 20.90 5.41
C PRO A 229 -17.24 21.92 5.65
N SER A 230 -18.30 21.87 4.82
CA SER A 230 -19.52 22.65 5.00
C SER A 230 -20.69 21.69 5.22
N PRO A 231 -20.91 21.22 6.48
CA PRO A 231 -21.89 20.19 6.77
C PRO A 231 -23.31 20.62 6.39
N LYS A 232 -23.98 19.77 5.62
CA LYS A 232 -25.39 19.86 5.25
C LYS A 232 -26.16 18.77 5.98
N PRO A 233 -27.29 19.09 6.64
CA PRO A 233 -28.14 18.08 7.27
C PRO A 233 -28.57 16.99 6.29
N GLY A 234 -28.32 15.72 6.63
CA GLY A 234 -28.70 14.56 5.81
C GLY A 234 -27.68 14.13 4.75
N ASP A 235 -26.64 14.92 4.50
CA ASP A 235 -25.55 14.57 3.58
C ASP A 235 -24.30 14.20 4.41
N LEU A 236 -24.04 12.90 4.55
CA LEU A 236 -22.88 12.42 5.31
C LEU A 236 -21.55 12.88 4.71
N LEU A 237 -21.47 13.02 3.39
CA LEU A 237 -20.24 13.41 2.69
C LEU A 237 -19.91 14.89 2.90
N SER A 238 -20.93 15.74 3.04
CA SER A 238 -20.71 17.17 3.36
C SER A 238 -20.00 17.42 4.69
N GLN A 239 -19.91 16.41 5.56
CA GLN A 239 -19.21 16.48 6.85
C GLN A 239 -17.69 16.30 6.70
N SER A 240 -17.21 15.91 5.53
CA SER A 240 -15.78 15.85 5.20
C SER A 240 -15.49 16.68 3.95
N LEU A 241 -14.20 16.88 3.66
CA LEU A 241 -13.75 17.46 2.40
C LEU A 241 -13.73 16.41 1.27
N GLU A 242 -14.07 15.16 1.61
CA GLU A 242 -14.16 14.01 0.73
C GLU A 242 -15.61 13.78 0.28
N PRO A 243 -15.84 13.11 -0.87
CA PRO A 243 -14.84 12.64 -1.82
C PRO A 243 -14.15 13.81 -2.51
N CYS A 244 -12.85 13.67 -2.80
CA CYS A 244 -12.10 14.71 -3.50
C CYS A 244 -12.75 15.06 -4.85
N MET A 245 -13.14 14.06 -5.64
CA MET A 245 -13.80 14.23 -6.93
C MET A 245 -14.90 13.19 -7.13
N ARG A 246 -15.87 13.51 -7.99
CA ARG A 246 -16.92 12.60 -8.45
C ARG A 246 -16.78 12.31 -9.94
N GLY A 247 -17.04 11.06 -10.32
CA GLY A 247 -16.99 10.56 -11.69
C GLY A 247 -16.57 9.09 -11.74
N PRO A 248 -16.83 8.42 -12.88
CA PRO A 248 -16.46 7.02 -13.06
C PRO A 248 -14.93 6.83 -13.06
N PRO A 249 -14.45 5.58 -12.86
CA PRO A 249 -13.03 5.27 -13.05
C PRO A 249 -12.57 5.61 -14.46
N LYS A 250 -11.30 5.99 -14.57
CA LYS A 250 -10.58 6.34 -15.79
C LYS A 250 -9.38 5.39 -15.95
N GLN A 251 -8.83 5.35 -17.16
CA GLN A 251 -7.58 4.67 -17.48
C GLN A 251 -6.58 5.72 -17.99
N GLY A 252 -5.37 5.73 -17.44
CA GLY A 252 -4.38 6.75 -17.82
C GLY A 252 -3.03 6.58 -17.13
N LYS A 253 -2.15 7.57 -17.31
CA LYS A 253 -0.82 7.63 -16.68
C LYS A 253 -0.78 8.74 -15.64
N PRO A 254 0.25 8.81 -14.78
CA PRO A 254 0.51 10.02 -14.01
C PRO A 254 0.62 11.25 -14.93
N PHE A 255 0.12 12.39 -14.49
CA PHE A 255 0.05 13.64 -15.26
C PHE A 255 1.37 14.02 -15.94
N GLU A 256 2.50 13.78 -15.25
CA GLU A 256 3.85 14.09 -15.72
C GLU A 256 4.26 13.26 -16.96
N PHE A 257 3.63 12.10 -17.16
CA PHE A 257 3.87 11.20 -18.29
C PHE A 257 2.81 11.32 -19.39
N GLU A 258 1.61 11.82 -19.09
CA GLU A 258 0.58 12.07 -20.12
C GLU A 258 0.89 13.31 -20.96
N ASN A 259 1.38 14.39 -20.34
CA ASN A 259 1.64 15.65 -21.03
C ASN A 259 3.03 15.74 -21.69
N GLY A 260 3.80 14.65 -21.69
CA GLY A 260 5.17 14.64 -22.24
C GLY A 260 6.18 15.45 -21.41
N SER A 261 5.83 15.85 -20.18
CA SER A 261 6.71 16.60 -19.27
C SER A 261 7.94 15.78 -18.86
N ILE A 262 7.84 14.45 -18.89
CA ILE A 262 8.95 13.53 -18.69
C ILE A 262 8.98 12.52 -19.86
N PRO A 263 10.10 12.41 -20.60
CA PRO A 263 10.28 11.36 -21.60
C PRO A 263 9.97 9.97 -21.02
N SER A 264 9.05 9.24 -21.64
CA SER A 264 8.80 7.84 -21.29
C SER A 264 10.05 7.04 -21.64
N THR A 265 10.76 6.55 -20.63
CA THR A 265 11.79 5.52 -20.84
C THR A 265 11.06 4.24 -21.19
N ASN A 266 11.09 3.86 -22.47
CA ASN A 266 10.46 2.64 -23.00
C ASN A 266 10.60 1.46 -22.03
N THR A 267 9.47 0.95 -21.58
CA THR A 267 9.36 -0.25 -20.75
C THR A 267 9.97 -1.42 -21.52
N THR A 268 11.10 -1.94 -21.06
CA THR A 268 11.58 -3.26 -21.48
C THR A 268 10.59 -4.27 -20.91
N THR A 269 9.71 -4.80 -21.77
CA THR A 269 8.84 -5.94 -21.45
C THR A 269 9.69 -7.06 -20.83
N PRO A 270 9.35 -7.58 -19.64
CA PRO A 270 10.00 -8.77 -19.11
C PRO A 270 9.84 -9.91 -20.12
N ALA A 271 10.94 -10.40 -20.68
CA ALA A 271 10.92 -11.50 -21.63
C ALA A 271 10.24 -12.71 -20.98
N THR A 272 9.17 -13.20 -21.60
CA THR A 272 8.57 -14.50 -21.30
C THR A 272 9.66 -15.58 -21.49
N PRO A 273 9.91 -16.48 -20.52
CA PRO A 273 10.81 -17.60 -20.76
C PRO A 273 10.21 -18.50 -21.84
N SER A 274 10.88 -18.58 -22.99
CA SER A 274 10.54 -19.55 -24.05
C SER A 274 10.63 -20.97 -23.50
N PRO A 275 9.71 -21.87 -23.89
CA PRO A 275 9.82 -23.28 -23.56
C PRO A 275 10.98 -23.89 -24.34
N THR A 276 11.95 -24.48 -23.63
CA THR A 276 13.01 -25.30 -24.23
C THR A 276 12.40 -26.54 -24.84
N ASP A 277 12.44 -26.61 -26.17
CA ASP A 277 12.12 -27.79 -26.98
C ASP A 277 13.08 -28.93 -26.67
N GLY A 278 12.51 -30.13 -26.50
CA GLY A 278 13.24 -31.37 -26.30
C GLY A 278 13.84 -31.89 -27.60
N GLY A 279 15.17 -32.03 -27.62
CA GLY A 279 15.92 -32.74 -28.65
C GLY A 279 16.44 -34.08 -28.13
N SER A 280 15.83 -35.15 -28.61
CA SER A 280 16.21 -36.56 -28.41
C SER A 280 17.42 -36.94 -29.27
N SER A 281 18.43 -37.58 -28.66
CA SER A 281 19.23 -38.64 -29.33
C SER A 281 20.11 -39.40 -28.33
N ASN A 282 19.83 -40.69 -28.18
CA ASN A 282 20.75 -41.70 -27.62
C ASN A 282 21.91 -41.97 -28.61
N PRO A 283 23.11 -42.36 -28.14
CA PRO A 283 23.41 -43.81 -28.04
C PRO A 283 24.23 -44.25 -26.80
N ALA A 284 24.15 -45.56 -26.54
CA ALA A 284 24.69 -46.34 -25.41
C ALA A 284 26.22 -46.63 -25.48
N PRO A 285 26.78 -47.55 -24.66
CA PRO A 285 27.10 -47.37 -23.24
C PRO A 285 28.61 -47.57 -22.96
N GLY A 286 29.15 -46.90 -21.94
CA GLY A 286 30.54 -47.06 -21.49
C GLY A 286 30.64 -47.13 -19.97
N ASN A 287 31.27 -48.21 -19.49
CA ASN A 287 31.50 -48.57 -18.09
C ASN A 287 32.10 -47.45 -17.24
N GLY A 288 31.69 -47.38 -15.97
CA GLY A 288 32.33 -46.51 -14.98
C GLY A 288 31.71 -46.64 -13.60
N ASP A 289 32.33 -47.50 -12.81
CA ASP A 289 32.15 -47.73 -11.37
C ASP A 289 32.23 -46.41 -10.55
N GLY A 290 31.38 -46.27 -9.53
CA GLY A 290 31.30 -45.03 -8.75
C GLY A 290 30.16 -45.01 -7.74
N THR A 291 30.44 -45.58 -6.57
CA THR A 291 29.64 -45.58 -5.35
C THR A 291 29.22 -44.19 -4.89
N TYR A 292 27.91 -43.93 -4.80
CA TYR A 292 27.36 -42.85 -3.97
C TYR A 292 26.17 -43.31 -3.14
N SER A 293 26.28 -43.01 -1.85
CA SER A 293 25.42 -43.36 -0.73
C SER A 293 24.01 -42.75 -0.88
N SER A 294 22.98 -43.60 -0.86
CA SER A 294 21.57 -43.18 -0.85
C SER A 294 21.18 -42.69 0.55
N VAL A 295 20.85 -41.40 0.67
CA VAL A 295 20.06 -40.88 1.79
C VAL A 295 18.60 -41.25 1.54
N ALA A 296 17.98 -41.92 2.51
CA ALA A 296 16.60 -42.39 2.44
C ALA A 296 15.60 -41.21 2.35
N PRO A 297 14.55 -41.31 1.54
CA PRO A 297 13.47 -40.32 1.50
C PRO A 297 12.64 -40.37 2.80
N ALA A 298 12.22 -39.19 3.26
CA ALA A 298 11.35 -39.01 4.41
C ALA A 298 10.00 -39.72 4.22
N PRO A 299 9.41 -40.30 5.28
CA PRO A 299 8.14 -41.00 5.19
C PRO A 299 6.98 -40.05 4.84
N ALA A 300 6.08 -40.54 3.98
CA ALA A 300 4.84 -39.86 3.61
C ALA A 300 3.93 -39.67 4.85
N PRO A 301 3.17 -38.56 4.92
CA PRO A 301 2.21 -38.34 6.00
C PRO A 301 1.05 -39.34 5.93
N THR A 302 0.72 -39.90 7.08
CA THR A 302 -0.35 -40.88 7.29
C THR A 302 -1.73 -40.28 6.99
N PRO A 303 -2.67 -41.01 6.35
CA PRO A 303 -4.05 -40.56 6.16
C PRO A 303 -4.78 -40.44 7.49
N VAL A 304 -5.38 -39.28 7.76
CA VAL A 304 -6.30 -39.08 8.89
C VAL A 304 -7.63 -39.76 8.56
N GLN A 305 -8.01 -40.75 9.38
CA GLN A 305 -9.32 -41.41 9.34
C GLN A 305 -10.44 -40.46 9.82
N PRO A 306 -11.66 -40.56 9.26
CA PRO A 306 -12.80 -39.76 9.70
C PRO A 306 -13.35 -40.27 11.03
N GLY A 307 -13.26 -39.43 12.06
CA GLY A 307 -13.84 -39.68 13.38
C GLY A 307 -15.34 -39.41 13.42
N ASN A 308 -16.05 -40.37 13.99
CA ASN A 308 -17.51 -40.49 14.07
C ASN A 308 -18.20 -39.39 14.90
N ASN A 309 -19.44 -39.11 14.49
CA ASN A 309 -20.47 -38.32 15.14
C ASN A 309 -20.75 -38.73 16.59
N THR A 310 -20.82 -37.74 17.49
CA THR A 310 -21.64 -37.83 18.71
C THR A 310 -22.50 -36.57 18.81
N THR A 311 -23.79 -36.75 18.56
CA THR A 311 -24.89 -35.80 18.72
C THR A 311 -25.00 -35.32 20.17
N VAL A 312 -24.96 -34.00 20.38
CA VAL A 312 -25.38 -33.33 21.62
C VAL A 312 -26.68 -32.57 21.34
N PRO A 313 -27.71 -32.64 22.21
CA PRO A 313 -29.01 -32.04 21.94
C PRO A 313 -28.95 -30.51 21.99
N SER A 314 -29.44 -29.86 20.95
CA SER A 314 -29.69 -28.43 20.87
C SER A 314 -30.80 -28.02 21.84
N GLN A 315 -30.46 -27.20 22.84
CA GLN A 315 -31.45 -26.43 23.59
C GLN A 315 -31.91 -25.21 22.76
N PRO A 316 -33.19 -24.81 22.84
CA PRO A 316 -33.70 -23.66 22.10
C PRO A 316 -33.15 -22.36 22.71
N LEU A 317 -32.52 -21.55 21.86
CA LEU A 317 -32.19 -20.17 22.20
C LEU A 317 -33.49 -19.34 22.31
N PRO A 318 -33.57 -18.41 23.28
CA PRO A 318 -34.73 -17.56 23.44
C PRO A 318 -34.89 -16.62 22.25
N ASN A 319 -36.10 -16.63 21.70
CA ASN A 319 -36.60 -15.69 20.72
C ASN A 319 -36.53 -14.26 21.30
N THR A 320 -35.59 -13.46 20.81
CA THR A 320 -35.59 -12.00 21.03
C THR A 320 -35.80 -11.34 19.69
N GLY A 321 -37.05 -10.95 19.46
CA GLY A 321 -37.45 -10.21 18.28
C GLY A 321 -36.77 -8.84 18.20
N ASN A 322 -36.61 -8.42 16.94
CA ASN A 322 -36.65 -7.06 16.43
C ASN A 322 -35.55 -6.07 16.91
N GLY A 323 -34.76 -5.58 15.96
CA GLY A 323 -33.95 -4.38 16.16
C GLY A 323 -32.86 -4.17 15.12
N ASN A 324 -33.20 -3.51 14.01
CA ASN A 324 -32.27 -2.80 13.14
C ASN A 324 -31.30 -1.94 13.99
N LYS A 325 -30.04 -2.35 14.16
CA LYS A 325 -29.01 -1.53 14.81
C LYS A 325 -28.14 -0.88 13.75
N LYS A 326 -28.51 0.37 13.43
CA LYS A 326 -27.64 1.37 12.81
C LYS A 326 -26.39 1.56 13.68
N CYS A 327 -25.22 1.62 13.07
CA CYS A 327 -24.01 2.14 13.70
C CYS A 327 -24.26 3.61 14.08
N HIS A 328 -24.47 3.88 15.37
CA HIS A 328 -24.56 5.25 15.87
C HIS A 328 -23.15 5.83 16.02
N ALA A 329 -22.85 6.87 15.24
CA ALA A 329 -21.72 7.75 15.47
C ALA A 329 -21.85 8.38 16.87
N VAL A 330 -20.85 8.17 17.71
CA VAL A 330 -20.74 8.80 19.03
C VAL A 330 -20.46 10.30 18.81
N LYS A 331 -21.45 11.15 19.11
CA LYS A 331 -21.26 12.60 19.23
C LYS A 331 -20.25 12.88 20.35
N ARG A 332 -19.07 13.40 20.01
CA ARG A 332 -18.20 14.09 20.98
C ARG A 332 -18.48 15.59 20.92
N PRO A 333 -18.52 16.31 22.05
CA PRO A 333 -18.70 17.76 22.06
C PRO A 333 -17.41 18.43 21.57
N ILE A 334 -17.57 19.31 20.58
CA ILE A 334 -16.53 20.23 20.10
C ILE A 334 -16.23 21.20 21.24
N ARG A 335 -15.01 21.14 21.80
CA ARG A 335 -14.49 22.24 22.62
C ARG A 335 -14.27 23.43 21.70
N LYS A 336 -14.99 24.52 21.96
CA LYS A 336 -14.69 25.84 21.40
C LYS A 336 -13.31 26.27 21.89
N CYS A 337 -12.37 26.49 20.98
CA CYS A 337 -11.25 27.38 21.24
C CYS A 337 -11.72 28.78 20.85
N HIS A 338 -11.84 29.68 21.84
CA HIS A 338 -11.88 31.12 21.56
C HIS A 338 -10.45 31.59 21.23
N ALA A 339 -10.40 32.68 20.46
CA ALA A 339 -9.22 33.35 19.93
C ALA A 339 -8.09 33.56 20.94
#